data_AF-A0A537QKL4-F1
#
_entry.id   AF-A0A537QKL4-F1
#
_cell.length_a   1.000
_cell.length_b   1.000
_cell.length_c   1.000
_cell.angle_alpha   90.00
_cell.angle_beta   90.00
_cell.angle_gamma   90.00
#
_symmetry.space_group_name_H-M   'P 1'
#
loop_
_entity.id
_entity.type
_entity.pdbx_description
1 polymer ?
#
loop_
_entity_poly.entity_id
_entity_poly.type
_entity_poly.pdbx_seq_one_letter_code
_entity_poly.pdbx_strand_id
1 'polypeptide(L)'
;GVIYEGAFGTRDLAQGQAMTLDTIFRIASMTKAVTSVAAMQLVEQGKLQLDQPIGGTLPELSAPQVLEGFDDAGAPRLRPAKRPITLRQLLTHTSGFGYEFLNADLIRYVKASGTPSGSTGKLASLRLPLVFDPGERWEYGINIDWVGRAVEAVSGMPLEVYFRERILGPLGMADTDYVVSAAQRSRLVSAHQRKPDETLEPFEVKDPPWREFWSGGGGLYSTARDYTVFLQMLLHQGRFNGGQLLRPQTVALMSQNQIGDIR
;
A
#
# COMPACT_ATOMS: atom_id res chain seq x y z
N GLY A 1 -21.89 13.92 13.57
CA GLY A 1 -21.14 14.91 12.76
C GLY A 1 -19.74 15.05 13.30
N VAL A 2 -18.91 15.92 12.72
CA VAL A 2 -17.56 16.24 13.24
C VAL A 2 -17.70 16.82 14.64
N ILE A 3 -16.99 16.24 15.62
CA ILE A 3 -16.96 16.72 17.01
C ILE A 3 -15.79 17.70 17.21
N TYR A 4 -14.68 17.49 16.50
CA TYR A 4 -13.48 18.32 16.57
C TYR A 4 -12.71 18.30 15.24
N GLU A 5 -12.23 19.46 14.81
CA GLU A 5 -11.24 19.61 13.75
C GLU A 5 -10.30 20.78 14.10
N GLY A 6 -9.00 20.61 13.86
CA GLY A 6 -7.98 21.61 14.15
C GLY A 6 -6.72 21.36 13.35
N ALA A 7 -6.02 22.44 13.01
CA ALA A 7 -4.71 22.40 12.35
C ALA A 7 -3.75 23.31 13.10
N PHE A 8 -2.54 22.84 13.36
CA PHE A 8 -1.56 23.54 14.20
C PHE A 8 -0.16 23.44 13.58
N GLY A 9 0.66 24.45 13.85
CA GLY A 9 2.05 24.50 13.37
C GLY A 9 2.17 24.96 11.92
N THR A 10 3.30 24.61 11.31
CA THR A 10 3.73 25.13 10.01
C THR A 10 3.90 23.97 9.04
N ARG A 11 3.36 24.10 7.82
CA ARG A 11 3.45 23.08 6.78
C ARG A 11 4.77 23.08 6.01
N ASP A 12 5.49 24.21 6.05
CA ASP A 12 6.79 24.39 5.42
C ASP A 12 7.69 25.21 6.37
N LEU A 13 8.73 24.59 6.94
CA LEU A 13 9.63 25.26 7.88
C LEU A 13 10.47 26.37 7.22
N ALA A 14 10.70 26.30 5.90
CA ALA A 14 11.45 27.33 5.18
C ALA A 14 10.58 28.55 4.86
N GLN A 15 9.31 28.34 4.52
CA GLN A 15 8.41 29.42 4.10
C GLN A 15 7.46 29.93 5.20
N GLY A 16 7.38 29.24 6.35
CA GLY A 16 6.54 29.68 7.47
C GLY A 16 5.03 29.56 7.22
N GLN A 17 4.61 28.83 6.18
CA GLN A 17 3.20 28.68 5.84
C GLN A 17 2.45 27.86 6.91
N ALA A 18 1.33 28.36 7.42
CA ALA A 18 0.57 27.68 8.45
C ALA A 18 -0.04 26.36 7.94
N MET A 19 -0.16 25.38 8.84
CA MET A 19 -1.03 24.24 8.64
C MET A 19 -2.49 24.69 8.58
N THR A 20 -3.25 24.11 7.64
CA THR A 20 -4.68 24.35 7.45
C THR A 20 -5.44 23.03 7.41
N LEU A 21 -6.75 23.05 7.63
CA LEU A 21 -7.59 21.84 7.62
C LEU A 21 -7.61 21.11 6.27
N ASP A 22 -7.34 21.85 5.19
CA ASP A 22 -7.23 21.37 3.82
C ASP A 22 -5.77 21.13 3.40
N THR A 23 -4.81 21.10 4.34
CA THR A 23 -3.44 20.71 4.01
C THR A 23 -3.42 19.27 3.50
N ILE A 24 -2.73 19.06 2.38
CA ILE A 24 -2.57 17.75 1.75
C ILE A 24 -1.30 17.09 2.27
N PHE A 25 -1.39 15.80 2.51
CA PHE A 25 -0.32 14.95 3.00
C PHE A 25 -0.09 13.83 2.00
N ARG A 26 1.18 13.45 1.82
CA ARG A 26 1.49 12.13 1.29
C ARG A 26 1.24 11.11 2.39
N ILE A 27 0.18 10.31 2.26
CA ILE A 27 -0.29 9.44 3.35
C ILE A 27 0.42 8.08 3.41
N ALA A 28 1.36 7.84 2.48
CA ALA A 28 2.22 6.66 2.46
C ALA A 28 1.40 5.36 2.67
N SER A 29 1.80 4.52 3.63
CA SER A 29 1.19 3.21 3.90
C SER A 29 -0.29 3.23 4.29
N MET A 30 -0.88 4.39 4.61
CA MET A 30 -2.35 4.51 4.74
C MET A 30 -3.07 4.13 3.44
N THR A 31 -2.40 4.25 2.29
CA THR A 31 -2.86 3.73 0.99
C THR A 31 -3.28 2.26 1.06
N LYS A 32 -2.61 1.44 1.89
CA LYS A 32 -2.87 0.00 1.98
C LYS A 32 -4.30 -0.31 2.37
N ALA A 33 -4.91 0.49 3.26
CA ALA A 33 -6.30 0.29 3.66
C ALA A 33 -7.27 0.51 2.49
N VAL A 34 -6.99 1.51 1.64
CA VAL A 34 -7.78 1.78 0.43
C VAL A 34 -7.64 0.63 -0.57
N THR A 35 -6.41 0.13 -0.77
CA THR A 35 -6.13 -1.05 -1.61
C THR A 35 -6.86 -2.30 -1.10
N SER A 36 -6.88 -2.53 0.21
CA SER A 36 -7.61 -3.63 0.82
C SER A 36 -9.12 -3.51 0.59
N VAL A 37 -9.71 -2.31 0.68
CA VAL A 37 -11.12 -2.10 0.34
C VAL A 37 -11.38 -2.44 -1.13
N ALA A 38 -10.51 -2.01 -2.05
CA ALA A 38 -10.64 -2.33 -3.48
C ALA A 38 -10.63 -3.85 -3.74
N ALA A 39 -9.69 -4.57 -3.13
CA ALA A 39 -9.64 -6.03 -3.23
C ALA A 39 -10.89 -6.69 -2.64
N MET A 40 -11.36 -6.22 -1.49
CA MET A 40 -12.54 -6.78 -0.85
C MET A 40 -13.82 -6.50 -1.65
N GLN A 41 -13.96 -5.36 -2.33
CA GLN A 41 -15.07 -5.13 -3.28
C GLN A 41 -15.11 -6.19 -4.38
N LEU A 42 -13.94 -6.60 -4.90
CA LEU A 42 -13.83 -7.64 -5.93
C LEU A 42 -14.05 -9.04 -5.36
N VAL A 43 -13.72 -9.28 -4.08
CA VAL A 43 -14.11 -10.50 -3.36
C VAL A 43 -15.63 -10.58 -3.22
N GLU A 44 -16.32 -9.48 -2.91
CA GLU A 44 -17.78 -9.47 -2.83
C GLU A 44 -18.46 -9.81 -4.16
N GLN A 45 -17.85 -9.37 -5.26
CA GLN A 45 -18.29 -9.66 -6.63
C GLN A 45 -17.92 -11.08 -7.09
N GLY A 46 -17.25 -11.87 -6.24
CA GLY A 46 -16.80 -13.22 -6.57
C GLY A 46 -15.63 -13.28 -7.58
N LYS A 47 -15.02 -12.13 -7.91
CA LYS A 47 -13.95 -12.05 -8.90
C LYS A 47 -12.55 -12.30 -8.33
N LEU A 48 -12.39 -12.09 -7.03
CA LEU A 48 -11.22 -12.51 -6.26
C LEU A 48 -11.65 -13.49 -5.17
N GLN A 49 -10.76 -14.39 -4.77
CA GLN A 49 -10.99 -15.31 -3.67
C GLN A 49 -9.82 -15.23 -2.68
N LEU A 50 -10.15 -15.15 -1.38
CA LEU A 50 -9.16 -14.94 -0.33
C LEU A 50 -8.17 -16.10 -0.19
N ASP A 51 -8.67 -17.33 -0.29
CA ASP A 51 -7.93 -18.54 0.08
C ASP A 51 -7.45 -19.38 -1.11
N GLN A 52 -7.77 -18.96 -2.33
CA GLN A 52 -7.27 -19.63 -3.53
C GLN A 52 -5.85 -19.17 -3.87
N PRO A 53 -5.03 -20.04 -4.50
CA PRO A 53 -3.75 -19.64 -5.07
C PRO A 53 -3.89 -18.44 -6.00
N ILE A 54 -3.17 -17.36 -5.72
CA ILE A 54 -3.27 -16.11 -6.48
C ILE A 54 -2.60 -16.21 -7.86
N GLY A 55 -1.79 -17.25 -8.09
CA GLY A 55 -1.03 -17.46 -9.33
C GLY A 55 -1.87 -17.50 -10.61
N GLY A 56 -3.16 -17.86 -10.52
CA GLY A 56 -4.09 -17.79 -11.65
C GLY A 56 -4.46 -16.36 -12.05
N THR A 57 -4.48 -15.43 -11.10
CA THR A 57 -4.73 -14.00 -11.31
C THR A 57 -3.44 -13.24 -11.59
N LEU A 58 -2.37 -13.62 -10.91
CA LEU A 58 -1.04 -13.03 -10.99
C LEU A 58 -0.04 -14.12 -11.38
N PRO A 59 0.12 -14.44 -12.69
CA PRO A 59 1.05 -15.46 -13.16
C PRO A 59 2.48 -15.30 -12.65
N GLU A 60 2.87 -14.07 -12.33
CA GLU A 60 4.11 -13.70 -11.66
C GLU A 60 4.36 -14.40 -10.32
N LEU A 61 3.28 -14.76 -9.62
CA LEU A 61 3.29 -15.38 -8.30
C LEU A 61 2.93 -16.86 -8.36
N SER A 62 2.94 -17.47 -9.55
CA SER A 62 2.61 -18.89 -9.73
C SER A 62 3.71 -19.85 -9.26
N ALA A 63 4.97 -19.40 -9.27
CA ALA A 63 6.14 -20.17 -8.81
C ALA A 63 7.08 -19.33 -7.92
N PRO A 64 6.62 -18.83 -6.76
CA PRO A 64 7.42 -17.95 -5.93
C PRO A 64 8.65 -18.68 -5.38
N GLN A 65 9.76 -17.94 -5.28
CA GLN A 65 11.03 -18.43 -4.75
C GLN A 65 11.27 -17.84 -3.36
N VAL A 66 11.86 -18.62 -2.46
CA VAL A 66 12.29 -18.21 -1.12
C VAL A 66 13.81 -18.06 -1.12
N LEU A 67 14.32 -16.95 -0.59
CA LEU A 67 15.73 -16.69 -0.36
C LEU A 67 16.21 -17.46 0.87
N GLU A 68 17.19 -18.35 0.69
CA GLU A 68 17.78 -19.15 1.79
C GLU A 68 19.15 -18.62 2.24
N GLY A 69 19.63 -17.58 1.58
CA GLY A 69 20.92 -16.97 1.86
C GLY A 69 21.72 -16.77 0.59
N PHE A 70 23.05 -16.83 0.71
CA PHE A 70 23.99 -16.52 -0.36
C PHE A 70 25.13 -17.54 -0.35
N ASP A 71 25.73 -17.80 -1.52
CA ASP A 71 26.95 -18.59 -1.60
C ASP A 71 28.21 -17.77 -1.28
N ASP A 72 29.37 -18.43 -1.33
CA ASP A 72 30.67 -17.84 -1.02
C ASP A 72 31.05 -16.71 -2.01
N ALA A 73 30.52 -16.75 -3.23
CA ALA A 73 30.68 -15.69 -4.24
C ALA A 73 29.68 -14.53 -4.04
N GLY A 74 28.74 -14.67 -3.10
CA GLY A 74 27.71 -13.69 -2.80
C GLY A 74 26.49 -13.75 -3.71
N ALA A 75 26.34 -14.81 -4.52
CA ALA A 75 25.14 -15.02 -5.33
C ALA A 75 23.99 -15.56 -4.46
N PRO A 76 22.74 -15.12 -4.69
CA PRO A 76 21.60 -15.53 -3.88
C PRO A 76 21.24 -17.00 -4.13
N ARG A 77 20.98 -17.74 -3.05
CA ARG A 77 20.45 -19.11 -3.10
C ARG A 77 18.95 -19.07 -2.91
N LEU A 78 18.24 -19.54 -3.94
CA LEU A 78 16.78 -19.57 -3.98
C LEU A 78 16.28 -21.01 -4.01
N ARG A 79 15.13 -21.24 -3.40
CA ARG A 79 14.36 -22.48 -3.55
C ARG A 79 12.90 -22.19 -3.88
N PRO A 80 12.16 -23.15 -4.46
CA PRO A 80 10.72 -23.05 -4.55
C PRO A 80 10.07 -22.90 -3.17
N ALA A 81 9.03 -22.07 -3.10
CA ALA A 81 8.17 -22.04 -1.93
C ALA A 81 7.40 -23.37 -1.76
N LYS A 82 7.20 -23.80 -0.52
CA LYS A 82 6.48 -25.04 -0.19
C LYS A 82 4.98 -24.97 -0.51
N ARG A 83 4.42 -23.76 -0.63
CA ARG A 83 3.00 -23.48 -0.82
C ARG A 83 2.79 -22.29 -1.75
N PRO A 84 1.68 -22.24 -2.50
CA PRO A 84 1.32 -21.05 -3.26
C PRO A 84 0.94 -19.89 -2.35
N ILE A 85 1.08 -18.66 -2.87
CA ILE A 85 0.60 -17.44 -2.21
C ILE A 85 -0.92 -17.31 -2.41
N THR A 86 -1.65 -16.85 -1.39
CA THR A 86 -3.07 -16.48 -1.49
C THR A 86 -3.29 -14.97 -1.35
N LEU A 87 -4.46 -14.49 -1.77
CA LEU A 87 -4.84 -13.08 -1.55
C LEU A 87 -4.90 -12.73 -0.06
N ARG A 88 -5.39 -13.63 0.80
CA ARG A 88 -5.41 -13.43 2.25
C ARG A 88 -4.01 -13.21 2.79
N GLN A 89 -3.03 -14.00 2.33
CA GLN A 89 -1.65 -13.85 2.78
C GLN A 89 -1.02 -12.51 2.35
N LEU A 90 -1.34 -12.04 1.14
CA LEU A 90 -0.93 -10.71 0.70
C LEU A 90 -1.57 -9.60 1.55
N LEU A 91 -2.89 -9.66 1.78
CA LEU A 91 -3.62 -8.67 2.59
C LEU A 91 -3.15 -8.61 4.05
N THR A 92 -2.59 -9.71 4.57
CA THR A 92 -2.20 -9.87 5.97
C THR A 92 -0.69 -9.84 6.21
N HIS A 93 0.11 -9.60 5.17
CA HIS A 93 1.57 -9.59 5.28
C HIS A 93 2.16 -10.94 5.76
N THR A 94 1.53 -12.05 5.37
CA THR A 94 1.98 -13.42 5.67
C THR A 94 2.39 -14.20 4.42
N SER A 95 2.54 -13.54 3.27
CA SER A 95 2.90 -14.23 2.01
C SER A 95 4.39 -14.55 1.89
N GLY A 96 5.23 -14.03 2.78
CA GLY A 96 6.69 -14.17 2.69
C GLY A 96 7.42 -12.96 2.10
N PHE A 97 6.74 -11.93 1.59
CA PHE A 97 7.42 -10.74 1.07
C PHE A 97 7.85 -9.79 2.19
N GLY A 98 9.11 -9.34 2.15
CA GLY A 98 9.62 -8.23 2.95
C GLY A 98 9.77 -6.94 2.14
N TYR A 99 10.25 -5.87 2.80
CA TYR A 99 10.73 -4.66 2.14
C TYR A 99 12.25 -4.66 2.05
N GLU A 100 12.78 -4.35 0.87
CA GLU A 100 14.22 -4.32 0.62
C GLU A 100 15.00 -3.31 1.45
N PHE A 101 14.34 -2.31 2.04
CA PHE A 101 14.96 -1.34 2.94
C PHE A 101 14.78 -1.65 4.43
N LEU A 102 14.07 -2.73 4.79
CA LEU A 102 13.84 -3.17 6.18
C LEU A 102 14.45 -4.54 6.51
N ASN A 103 14.78 -5.34 5.50
CA ASN A 103 15.29 -6.69 5.67
C ASN A 103 16.71 -6.82 5.10
N ALA A 104 17.68 -7.20 5.95
CA ALA A 104 19.10 -7.26 5.58
C ALA A 104 19.40 -8.22 4.42
N ASP A 105 18.70 -9.35 4.33
CA ASP A 105 18.87 -10.30 3.24
C ASP A 105 18.33 -9.74 1.92
N LEU A 106 17.21 -9.01 1.97
CA LEU A 106 16.68 -8.32 0.79
C LEU A 106 17.57 -7.15 0.35
N ILE A 107 18.15 -6.37 1.28
CA ILE A 107 19.17 -5.34 0.97
C ILE A 107 20.32 -5.98 0.17
N ARG A 108 20.82 -7.13 0.64
CA ARG A 108 21.90 -7.86 -0.04
C ARG A 108 21.45 -8.41 -1.39
N TYR A 109 20.23 -8.94 -1.47
CA TYR A 109 19.66 -9.48 -2.70
C TYR A 109 19.52 -8.42 -3.80
N VAL A 110 18.96 -7.25 -3.49
CA VAL A 110 18.78 -6.20 -4.51
C VAL A 110 20.12 -5.68 -5.02
N LYS A 111 21.13 -5.59 -4.14
CA LYS A 111 22.50 -5.23 -4.54
C LYS A 111 23.13 -6.28 -5.47
N ALA A 112 22.95 -7.56 -5.18
CA ALA A 112 23.51 -8.66 -5.97
C ALA A 112 22.79 -8.86 -7.31
N SER A 113 21.46 -8.71 -7.33
CA SER A 113 20.62 -8.96 -8.52
C SER A 113 20.45 -7.74 -9.43
N GLY A 114 20.72 -6.53 -8.94
CA GLY A 114 20.40 -5.29 -9.65
C GLY A 114 18.90 -4.97 -9.68
N THR A 115 18.09 -5.61 -8.82
CA THR A 115 16.67 -5.32 -8.70
C THR A 115 16.48 -3.83 -8.33
N PRO A 116 15.67 -3.06 -9.07
CA PRO A 116 15.51 -1.64 -8.80
C PRO A 116 14.73 -1.41 -7.50
N SER A 117 15.02 -0.31 -6.80
CA SER A 117 14.25 0.10 -5.63
C SER A 117 12.78 0.37 -5.98
N GLY A 118 11.88 0.11 -5.04
CA GLY A 118 10.44 0.41 -5.18
C GLY A 118 10.14 1.88 -5.48
N SER A 119 11.04 2.78 -5.06
CA SER A 119 10.95 4.23 -5.34
C SER A 119 11.04 4.58 -6.83
N THR A 120 11.56 3.67 -7.67
CA THR A 120 11.74 3.92 -9.11
C THR A 120 10.44 3.85 -9.93
N GLY A 121 9.36 3.30 -9.37
CA GLY A 121 8.11 3.08 -10.09
C GLY A 121 8.16 1.94 -11.13
N LYS A 122 9.26 1.18 -11.21
CA LYS A 122 9.40 0.02 -12.11
C LYS A 122 8.75 -1.22 -11.52
N LEU A 123 7.99 -1.97 -12.31
CA LEU A 123 7.37 -3.24 -11.94
C LEU A 123 8.42 -4.29 -11.54
N ALA A 124 9.62 -4.23 -12.11
CA ALA A 124 10.75 -5.06 -11.72
C ALA A 124 11.09 -4.95 -10.22
N SER A 125 10.76 -3.83 -9.55
CA SER A 125 10.98 -3.66 -8.11
C SER A 125 10.11 -4.58 -7.24
N LEU A 126 9.01 -5.13 -7.79
CA LEU A 126 8.17 -6.10 -7.09
C LEU A 126 8.69 -7.54 -7.20
N ARG A 127 9.73 -7.78 -8.03
CA ARG A 127 10.30 -9.12 -8.30
C ARG A 127 11.31 -9.55 -7.25
N LEU A 128 10.95 -9.36 -5.98
CA LEU A 128 11.73 -9.84 -4.85
C LEU A 128 11.42 -11.32 -4.57
N PRO A 129 12.39 -12.11 -4.06
CA PRO A 129 12.08 -13.40 -3.48
C PRO A 129 11.33 -13.22 -2.16
N LEU A 130 10.68 -14.28 -1.71
CA LEU A 130 10.17 -14.39 -0.36
C LEU A 130 11.32 -14.61 0.62
N VAL A 131 11.14 -14.24 1.88
CA VAL A 131 12.08 -14.50 2.99
C VAL A 131 11.60 -15.61 3.93
N PHE A 132 10.41 -16.16 3.69
CA PHE A 132 9.88 -17.41 4.24
C PHE A 132 8.78 -17.98 3.36
N ASP A 133 8.37 -19.22 3.63
CA ASP A 133 7.26 -19.85 2.92
C ASP A 133 5.91 -19.18 3.27
N PRO A 134 5.00 -19.00 2.31
CA PRO A 134 3.71 -18.35 2.56
C PRO A 134 2.94 -19.01 3.71
N GLY A 135 2.51 -18.18 4.67
CA GLY A 135 1.74 -18.57 5.86
C GLY A 135 2.57 -19.03 7.06
N GLU A 136 3.90 -19.07 7.00
CA GLU A 136 4.73 -19.50 8.14
C GLU A 136 5.02 -18.39 9.17
N ARG A 137 5.07 -17.12 8.74
CA ARG A 137 5.45 -15.96 9.59
C ARG A 137 4.72 -14.68 9.15
N TRP A 138 4.87 -13.62 9.93
CA TRP A 138 4.48 -12.26 9.52
C TRP A 138 5.70 -11.42 9.14
N GLU A 139 5.64 -10.71 8.01
CA GLU A 139 6.64 -9.69 7.69
C GLU A 139 6.07 -8.57 6.82
N TYR A 140 6.34 -7.32 7.22
CA TYR A 140 5.93 -6.16 6.47
C TYR A 140 6.73 -6.02 5.17
N GLY A 141 6.02 -5.86 4.05
CA GLY A 141 6.65 -5.91 2.72
C GLY A 141 5.75 -5.44 1.61
N ILE A 142 6.19 -5.67 0.36
CA ILE A 142 5.52 -5.27 -0.89
C ILE A 142 4.18 -5.98 -1.19
N ASN A 143 3.65 -6.73 -0.23
CA ASN A 143 2.45 -7.55 -0.33
C ASN A 143 1.24 -6.78 -0.94
N ILE A 144 0.99 -5.56 -0.45
CA ILE A 144 -0.18 -4.78 -0.87
C ILE A 144 -0.01 -4.15 -2.25
N ASP A 145 1.22 -4.00 -2.74
CA ASP A 145 1.46 -3.65 -4.15
C ASP A 145 0.96 -4.77 -5.07
N TRP A 146 1.21 -6.04 -4.71
CA TRP A 146 0.63 -7.19 -5.41
C TRP A 146 -0.89 -7.27 -5.30
N VAL A 147 -1.48 -6.89 -4.16
CA VAL A 147 -2.94 -6.75 -4.05
C VAL A 147 -3.47 -5.71 -5.06
N GLY A 148 -2.79 -4.57 -5.19
CA GLY A 148 -3.10 -3.57 -6.22
C GLY A 148 -3.05 -4.17 -7.63
N ARG A 149 -2.01 -4.94 -7.95
CA ARG A 149 -1.90 -5.65 -9.25
C ARG A 149 -3.06 -6.64 -9.48
N ALA A 150 -3.51 -7.34 -8.44
CA ALA A 150 -4.66 -8.25 -8.54
C ALA A 150 -5.96 -7.47 -8.84
N VAL A 151 -6.14 -6.29 -8.22
CA VAL A 151 -7.27 -5.40 -8.54
C VAL A 151 -7.23 -4.98 -10.00
N GLU A 152 -6.07 -4.57 -10.51
CA GLU A 152 -5.93 -4.17 -11.92
C GLU A 152 -6.22 -5.33 -12.88
N ALA A 153 -5.61 -6.50 -12.64
CA ALA A 153 -5.77 -7.68 -13.47
C ALA A 153 -7.23 -8.13 -13.60
N VAL A 154 -7.99 -8.05 -12.50
CA VAL A 154 -9.39 -8.54 -12.47
C VAL A 154 -10.41 -7.49 -12.88
N SER A 155 -10.13 -6.21 -12.61
CA SER A 155 -11.05 -5.12 -12.97
C SER A 155 -10.83 -4.62 -14.41
N GLY A 156 -9.64 -4.83 -14.98
CA GLY A 156 -9.23 -4.23 -16.24
C GLY A 156 -8.97 -2.72 -16.15
N MET A 157 -8.98 -2.15 -14.94
CA MET A 157 -8.78 -0.72 -14.69
C MET A 157 -7.41 -0.50 -14.05
N PRO A 158 -6.66 0.56 -14.43
CA PRO A 158 -5.51 0.99 -13.64
C PRO A 158 -5.92 1.30 -12.20
N LEU A 159 -5.06 1.03 -11.23
CA LEU A 159 -5.40 1.10 -9.80
C LEU A 159 -5.86 2.51 -9.40
N GLU A 160 -5.22 3.55 -9.95
CA GLU A 160 -5.62 4.95 -9.72
C GLU A 160 -7.07 5.22 -10.15
N VAL A 161 -7.49 4.65 -11.28
CA VAL A 161 -8.82 4.85 -11.85
C VAL A 161 -9.84 4.06 -11.03
N TYR A 162 -9.49 2.82 -10.65
CA TYR A 162 -10.34 2.03 -9.76
C TYR A 162 -10.57 2.76 -8.44
N PHE A 163 -9.52 3.32 -7.81
CA PHE A 163 -9.67 4.07 -6.56
C PHE A 163 -10.57 5.29 -6.76
N ARG A 164 -10.29 6.10 -7.77
CA ARG A 164 -11.06 7.32 -8.07
C ARG A 164 -12.55 7.01 -8.29
N GLU A 165 -12.87 6.02 -9.11
CA GLU A 165 -14.25 5.74 -9.51
C GLU A 165 -15.03 4.87 -8.53
N ARG A 166 -14.38 3.92 -7.85
CA ARG A 166 -15.06 2.90 -7.03
C ARG A 166 -14.99 3.17 -5.54
N ILE A 167 -14.14 4.09 -5.10
CA ILE A 167 -13.93 4.39 -3.68
C ILE A 167 -13.99 5.89 -3.41
N LEU A 168 -13.04 6.66 -3.95
CA LEU A 168 -12.81 8.05 -3.57
C LEU A 168 -13.95 8.95 -4.04
N GLY A 169 -14.37 8.82 -5.30
CA GLY A 169 -15.50 9.55 -5.88
C GLY A 169 -16.83 9.29 -5.15
N PRO A 170 -17.25 8.03 -4.96
CA PRO A 170 -18.45 7.70 -4.18
C PRO A 170 -18.42 8.21 -2.73
N LEU A 171 -17.24 8.38 -2.14
CA LEU A 171 -17.06 8.95 -0.80
C LEU A 171 -16.94 10.48 -0.80
N GLY A 172 -16.80 11.12 -1.97
CA GLY A 172 -16.58 12.56 -2.08
C GLY A 172 -15.20 13.02 -1.60
N MET A 173 -14.20 12.14 -1.63
CA MET A 173 -12.82 12.42 -1.22
C MET A 173 -12.04 13.13 -2.33
N ALA A 174 -12.42 14.38 -2.63
CA ALA A 174 -11.93 15.13 -3.79
C ALA A 174 -10.45 15.55 -3.70
N ASP A 175 -9.85 15.53 -2.50
CA ASP A 175 -8.45 15.84 -2.26
C ASP A 175 -7.59 14.60 -2.04
N THR A 176 -8.13 13.43 -2.35
CA THR A 176 -7.41 12.16 -2.31
C THR A 176 -7.22 11.62 -3.71
N ASP A 177 -5.97 11.47 -4.13
CA ASP A 177 -5.60 10.86 -5.40
C ASP A 177 -4.11 10.48 -5.37
N TYR A 178 -3.68 9.67 -6.33
CA TYR A 178 -2.27 9.50 -6.63
C TYR A 178 -1.71 10.71 -7.37
N VAL A 179 -2.53 11.38 -8.19
CA VAL A 179 -2.12 12.56 -8.97
C VAL A 179 -2.74 13.82 -8.38
N VAL A 180 -1.91 14.66 -7.78
CA VAL A 180 -2.33 15.98 -7.28
C VAL A 180 -2.16 17.08 -8.33
N SER A 181 -3.22 17.86 -8.53
CA SER A 181 -3.25 19.05 -9.39
C SER A 181 -2.33 20.17 -8.86
N ALA A 182 -2.07 21.20 -9.67
CA ALA A 182 -1.29 22.36 -9.23
C ALA A 182 -1.90 23.06 -7.99
N ALA A 183 -3.24 23.16 -7.93
CA ALA A 183 -3.96 23.74 -6.80
C ALA A 183 -3.91 22.87 -5.53
N GLN A 184 -3.78 21.54 -5.69
CA GLN A 184 -3.55 20.64 -4.56
C GLN A 184 -2.10 20.69 -4.09
N ARG A 185 -1.14 20.76 -5.03
CA ARG A 185 0.30 20.90 -4.73
C ARG A 185 0.62 22.16 -3.94
N SER A 186 -0.10 23.27 -4.15
CA SER A 186 0.07 24.48 -3.35
C SER A 186 -0.39 24.34 -1.90
N ARG A 187 -1.09 23.25 -1.55
CA ARG A 187 -1.50 22.89 -0.19
C ARG A 187 -0.74 21.70 0.38
N LEU A 188 0.23 21.15 -0.36
CA LEU A 188 1.01 20.00 0.09
C LEU A 188 1.96 20.41 1.22
N VAL A 189 1.97 19.60 2.28
CA VAL A 189 2.96 19.74 3.36
C VAL A 189 4.36 19.36 2.87
N SER A 190 5.37 20.11 3.29
CA SER A 190 6.77 19.73 3.07
C SER A 190 7.14 18.59 4.03
N ALA A 191 7.74 17.53 3.49
CA ALA A 191 8.30 16.48 4.32
C ALA A 191 9.61 16.97 4.96
N HIS A 192 9.87 16.53 6.18
CA HIS A 192 11.07 16.87 6.93
C HIS A 192 11.66 15.61 7.54
N GLN A 193 12.98 15.55 7.65
CA GLN A 193 13.70 14.51 8.39
C GLN A 193 14.29 15.08 9.67
N ARG A 194 14.26 14.29 10.73
CA ARG A 194 14.88 14.63 12.00
C ARG A 194 16.34 14.19 12.00
N LYS A 195 17.24 15.11 12.31
CA LYS A 195 18.67 14.84 12.49
C LYS A 195 18.99 14.26 13.86
N PRO A 196 20.20 13.72 14.06
CA PRO A 196 20.68 13.30 15.38
C PRO A 196 20.69 14.40 16.44
N ASP A 197 20.82 15.68 16.03
CA ASP A 197 20.75 16.85 16.91
C ASP A 197 19.31 17.35 17.16
N GLU A 198 18.32 16.53 16.83
CA GLU A 198 16.87 16.77 16.94
C GLU A 198 16.30 17.88 16.04
N THR A 199 17.14 18.58 15.28
CA THR A 199 16.65 19.58 14.32
C THR A 199 15.93 18.92 13.14
N LEU A 200 15.02 19.66 12.53
CA LEU A 200 14.29 19.24 11.34
C LEU A 200 14.88 19.92 10.12
N GLU A 201 15.13 19.16 9.07
CA GLU A 201 15.48 19.69 7.76
C GLU A 201 14.51 19.20 6.68
N PRO A 202 14.30 19.97 5.60
CA PRO A 202 13.50 19.52 4.47
C PRO A 202 14.01 18.19 3.91
N PHE A 203 13.09 17.26 3.71
CA PHE A 203 13.34 15.98 3.05
C PHE A 203 12.49 15.92 1.78
N GLU A 204 13.14 15.99 0.62
CA GLU A 204 12.42 15.99 -0.64
C GLU A 204 11.97 14.57 -1.01
N VAL A 205 10.67 14.33 -0.86
CA VAL A 205 10.04 13.11 -1.34
C VAL A 205 9.64 13.32 -2.81
N LYS A 206 10.46 12.83 -3.73
CA LYS A 206 10.16 12.89 -5.16
C LYS A 206 9.26 11.75 -5.57
N ASP A 207 8.15 12.10 -6.23
CA ASP A 207 7.47 11.13 -7.07
C ASP A 207 8.39 10.75 -8.22
N PRO A 208 8.41 9.47 -8.64
CA PRO A 208 9.15 9.11 -9.83
C PRO A 208 8.55 9.85 -11.04
N PRO A 209 9.38 10.38 -11.95
CA PRO A 209 8.90 11.12 -13.12
C PRO A 209 8.06 10.25 -14.05
N TRP A 210 8.23 8.93 -13.95
CA TRP A 210 7.49 7.92 -14.69
C TRP A 210 7.30 6.67 -13.83
N ARG A 211 6.22 5.92 -14.06
CA ARG A 211 5.92 4.68 -13.34
C ARG A 211 5.26 3.67 -14.27
N GLU A 212 5.58 2.40 -14.08
CA GLU A 212 4.97 1.25 -14.77
C GLU A 212 3.67 0.81 -14.10
N PHE A 213 3.50 1.16 -12.81
CA PHE A 213 2.33 0.80 -12.02
C PHE A 213 2.07 1.83 -10.91
N TRP A 214 0.86 1.78 -10.35
CA TRP A 214 0.48 2.54 -9.16
C TRP A 214 0.64 1.68 -7.91
N SER A 215 1.41 2.17 -6.94
CA SER A 215 1.70 1.43 -5.71
C SER A 215 0.45 1.29 -4.85
N GLY A 216 -0.02 0.05 -4.63
CA GLY A 216 -1.02 -0.25 -3.61
C GLY A 216 -0.47 -0.11 -2.18
N GLY A 217 0.86 -0.15 -2.02
CA GLY A 217 1.57 -0.05 -0.77
C GLY A 217 1.75 1.37 -0.21
N GLY A 218 1.84 2.40 -1.05
CA GLY A 218 2.05 3.76 -0.55
C GLY A 218 2.28 4.84 -1.62
N GLY A 219 1.20 5.39 -2.16
CA GLY A 219 1.28 6.44 -3.18
C GLY A 219 0.16 7.48 -3.15
N LEU A 220 -0.85 7.34 -2.29
CA LEU A 220 -1.91 8.35 -2.20
C LEU A 220 -1.45 9.61 -1.48
N TYR A 221 -1.98 10.72 -1.98
CA TYR A 221 -2.11 11.98 -1.27
C TYR A 221 -3.52 12.06 -0.69
N SER A 222 -3.71 12.75 0.44
CA SER A 222 -5.03 12.94 1.05
C SER A 222 -5.01 14.12 2.04
N THR A 223 -6.16 14.47 2.57
CA THR A 223 -6.33 15.38 3.71
C THR A 223 -6.79 14.59 4.93
N ALA A 224 -6.65 15.17 6.13
CA ALA A 224 -7.20 14.57 7.35
C ALA A 224 -8.72 14.34 7.25
N ARG A 225 -9.43 15.27 6.59
CA ARG A 225 -10.89 15.21 6.41
C ARG A 225 -11.31 14.10 5.47
N ASP A 226 -10.69 13.99 4.30
CA ASP A 226 -10.99 12.91 3.34
C ASP A 226 -10.71 11.54 3.95
N TYR A 227 -9.56 11.38 4.61
CA TYR A 227 -9.23 10.09 5.21
C TYR A 227 -10.16 9.75 6.38
N THR A 228 -10.66 10.75 7.12
CA THR A 228 -11.69 10.54 8.14
C THR A 228 -13.01 10.05 7.53
N VAL A 229 -13.40 10.54 6.35
CA VAL A 229 -14.57 10.02 5.61
C VAL A 229 -14.39 8.53 5.29
N PHE A 230 -13.21 8.13 4.80
CA PHE A 230 -12.90 6.72 4.56
C PHE A 230 -12.99 5.87 5.84
N LEU A 231 -12.46 6.37 6.97
CA LEU A 231 -12.57 5.68 8.26
C LEU A 231 -14.03 5.59 8.75
N GLN A 232 -14.82 6.65 8.59
CA GLN A 232 -16.24 6.64 8.92
C GLN A 232 -17.03 5.63 8.09
N MET A 233 -16.70 5.47 6.80
CA MET A 233 -17.29 4.43 5.97
C MET A 233 -17.07 3.04 6.56
N LEU A 234 -15.86 2.75 7.03
CA LEU A 234 -15.56 1.46 7.69
C LEU A 234 -16.28 1.33 9.04
N LEU A 235 -16.28 2.36 9.88
CA LEU A 235 -16.98 2.37 11.17
C LEU A 235 -18.49 2.14 11.00
N HIS A 236 -19.07 2.69 9.93
CA HIS A 236 -20.47 2.49 9.56
C HIS A 236 -20.68 1.25 8.67
N GLN A 237 -19.85 0.22 8.84
CA GLN A 237 -20.01 -1.10 8.24
C GLN A 237 -20.12 -1.05 6.70
N GLY A 238 -19.32 -0.18 6.09
CA GLY A 238 -19.23 -0.02 4.65
C GLY A 238 -20.15 1.06 4.08
N ARG A 239 -20.83 1.86 4.92
CA ARG A 239 -21.79 2.90 4.49
C ARG A 239 -21.28 4.31 4.71
N PHE A 240 -21.56 5.20 3.78
CA PHE A 240 -21.33 6.63 3.97
C PHE A 240 -22.30 7.45 3.11
N ASN A 241 -22.85 8.54 3.66
CA ASN A 241 -23.77 9.45 2.98
C ASN A 241 -24.89 8.76 2.17
N GLY A 242 -25.48 7.69 2.72
CA GLY A 242 -26.56 6.93 2.06
C GLY A 242 -26.09 5.85 1.08
N GLY A 243 -24.82 5.86 0.65
CA GLY A 243 -24.21 4.82 -0.18
C GLY A 243 -23.69 3.62 0.63
N GLN A 244 -23.46 2.50 -0.07
CA GLN A 244 -22.85 1.27 0.47
C GLN A 244 -21.66 0.89 -0.43
N LEU A 245 -20.46 0.90 0.14
CA LEU A 245 -19.20 0.64 -0.54
C LEU A 245 -18.70 -0.81 -0.39
N LEU A 246 -19.00 -1.43 0.75
CA LEU A 246 -18.73 -2.82 1.12
C LEU A 246 -19.90 -3.35 1.96
N ARG A 247 -20.29 -4.62 1.89
CA ARG A 247 -21.32 -5.16 2.79
C ARG A 247 -20.84 -5.20 4.25
N PRO A 248 -21.74 -5.07 5.25
CA PRO A 248 -21.38 -5.15 6.65
C PRO A 248 -20.59 -6.41 7.04
N GLN A 249 -20.93 -7.57 6.46
CA GLN A 249 -20.26 -8.84 6.73
C GLN A 249 -18.81 -8.82 6.24
N THR A 250 -18.53 -8.11 5.14
CA THR A 250 -17.19 -7.97 4.60
C THR A 250 -16.33 -7.09 5.49
N VAL A 251 -16.87 -5.98 6.01
CA VAL A 251 -16.17 -5.16 6.99
C VAL A 251 -15.92 -5.95 8.28
N ALA A 252 -16.93 -6.68 8.77
CA ALA A 252 -16.76 -7.54 9.94
C ALA A 252 -15.69 -8.62 9.75
N LEU A 253 -15.57 -9.20 8.54
CA LEU A 253 -14.49 -10.11 8.20
C LEU A 253 -13.13 -9.42 8.22
N MET A 254 -13.01 -8.24 7.61
CA MET A 254 -11.77 -7.45 7.59
C MET A 254 -11.29 -7.08 9.01
N SER A 255 -12.21 -6.97 9.98
CA SER A 255 -11.90 -6.61 11.37
C SER A 255 -11.57 -7.80 12.29
N GLN A 256 -11.51 -9.03 11.77
CA GLN A 256 -11.11 -10.22 12.55
C GLN A 256 -9.58 -10.38 12.58
N ASN A 257 -9.08 -11.18 13.53
CA ASN A 257 -7.70 -11.68 13.44
C ASN A 257 -7.59 -12.59 12.21
N GLN A 258 -6.83 -12.13 11.21
CA GLN A 258 -6.61 -12.84 9.94
C GLN A 258 -5.26 -13.56 9.86
N ILE A 259 -4.47 -13.56 10.93
CA ILE A 259 -3.15 -14.21 11.00
C ILE A 259 -3.08 -15.33 12.06
N GLY A 260 -4.16 -15.55 12.83
CA GLY A 260 -4.18 -16.58 13.87
C GLY A 260 -3.08 -16.35 14.92
N ASP A 261 -2.26 -17.37 15.15
CA ASP A 261 -1.13 -17.35 16.09
C ASP A 261 0.23 -17.05 15.43
N ILE A 262 0.23 -16.71 14.13
CA ILE A 262 1.45 -16.34 13.41
C ILE A 262 2.07 -15.11 14.08
N ARG A 263 3.39 -15.16 14.29
CA ARG A 263 4.20 -14.06 14.84
C ARG A 263 5.08 -13.44 13.78
#